data_AF-A0AAV4TSM0-F1
#
_entry.id   AF-A0AAV4TSM0-F1
#
_cell.length_a   1.000
_cell.length_b   1.000
_cell.length_c   1.000
_cell.angle_alpha   90.00
_cell.angle_beta   90.00
_cell.angle_gamma   90.00
#
_symmetry.space_group_name_H-M   'P 1'
#
loop_
_entity.id
_entity.type
_entity.pdbx_description
1 polymer ?
#
loop_
_entity_poly.entity_id
_entity_poly.type
_entity_poly.pdbx_seq_one_letter_code
_entity_poly.pdbx_strand_id
1 'polypeptide(L)'
;MNSLSNRKMDMDLSKGSKKFKSTISYSASSEINCSRSLEEKTSSIVSLTSYCTLNTEKVKAESQNKDYSNNINLITVDFKWKNITDVNLKLRYAKIFSNITSKYIFDRLENETKYYSGDLLKVMVYGKWHNIPRKQVAFGDDCLSYKFSGISLPSKPWQSCPIIYELKKCVEQVTAESFNFVLVNRYKDGVDHMGEHEMMK
;
A
#
# COMPACT_ATOMS: atom_id res chain seq x y z
N MET A 1 23.67 31.31 -30.69
CA MET A 1 22.31 31.88 -30.78
C MET A 1 21.44 30.90 -31.53
N ASN A 2 20.48 30.28 -30.85
CA ASN A 2 19.19 29.85 -31.39
C ASN A 2 18.33 29.41 -30.21
N SER A 3 17.47 30.32 -29.77
CA SER A 3 16.40 30.08 -28.81
C SER A 3 15.27 29.34 -29.51
N LEU A 4 14.77 28.26 -28.90
CA LEU A 4 13.50 27.64 -29.28
C LEU A 4 12.63 27.54 -28.03
N SER A 5 11.87 28.62 -27.83
CA SER A 5 10.47 28.66 -27.42
C SER A 5 9.93 27.41 -26.69
N ASN A 6 9.91 27.48 -25.35
CA ASN A 6 9.00 26.68 -24.54
C ASN A 6 7.57 27.14 -24.83
N ARG A 7 6.80 26.35 -25.60
CA ARG A 7 5.35 26.50 -25.67
C ARG A 7 4.76 25.99 -24.35
N LYS A 8 4.34 26.92 -23.49
CA LYS A 8 3.38 26.64 -22.43
C LYS A 8 2.12 26.06 -23.08
N MET A 9 1.82 24.79 -22.80
CA MET A 9 0.44 24.33 -22.85
C MET A 9 -0.22 24.80 -21.56
N ASP A 10 -0.83 25.99 -21.61
CA ASP A 10 -1.78 26.41 -20.58
C ASP A 10 -3.00 25.50 -20.70
N MET A 11 -3.03 24.46 -19.85
CA MET A 11 -4.21 23.63 -19.68
C MET A 11 -5.19 24.41 -18.79
N ASP A 12 -6.10 25.12 -19.44
CA ASP A 12 -7.22 25.83 -18.82
C ASP A 12 -8.06 24.85 -17.99
N LEU A 13 -7.81 24.84 -16.68
CA LEU A 13 -8.54 24.02 -15.69
C LEU A 13 -9.89 24.62 -15.29
N SER A 14 -10.40 25.64 -16.00
CA SER A 14 -11.71 26.22 -15.72
C SER A 14 -12.85 25.51 -16.47
N LYS A 15 -13.14 24.25 -16.12
CA LYS A 15 -14.50 23.66 -16.29
C LYS A 15 -14.65 22.31 -15.59
N GLY A 16 -15.37 22.34 -14.47
CA GLY A 16 -15.97 21.15 -13.86
C GLY A 16 -15.38 20.77 -12.51
N SER A 17 -15.80 21.47 -11.45
CA SER A 17 -15.63 21.01 -10.06
C SER A 17 -16.43 19.73 -9.83
N LYS A 18 -15.95 18.59 -10.33
CA LYS A 18 -16.32 17.29 -9.80
C LYS A 18 -15.71 17.24 -8.40
N LYS A 19 -16.53 17.32 -7.36
CA LYS A 19 -16.10 17.07 -5.97
C LYS A 19 -15.36 15.73 -5.96
N PHE A 20 -14.04 15.77 -5.81
CA PHE A 20 -13.23 14.57 -5.67
C PHE A 20 -13.66 13.88 -4.38
N LYS A 21 -14.13 12.64 -4.50
CA LYS A 21 -14.42 11.81 -3.33
C LYS A 21 -13.09 11.39 -2.70
N SER A 22 -13.07 11.21 -1.38
CA SER A 22 -11.91 10.71 -0.64
C SER A 22 -11.35 9.45 -1.30
N THR A 23 -10.02 9.34 -1.33
CA THR A 23 -9.32 8.22 -1.97
C THR A 23 -8.22 7.71 -1.05
N ILE A 24 -8.10 6.39 -0.95
CA ILE A 24 -6.97 5.73 -0.31
C ILE A 24 -6.18 5.01 -1.39
N SER A 25 -4.87 5.21 -1.39
CA SER A 25 -3.94 4.61 -2.34
C SER A 25 -2.84 3.85 -1.60
N TYR A 26 -2.27 2.88 -2.29
CA TYR A 26 -1.25 1.97 -1.77
C TYR A 26 -0.06 1.96 -2.70
N SER A 27 1.13 2.04 -2.12
CA SER A 27 2.38 1.77 -2.81
C SER A 27 3.06 0.65 -2.06
N ALA A 28 3.28 -0.49 -2.72
CA ALA A 28 3.93 -1.64 -2.12
C ALA A 28 5.31 -1.87 -2.75
N SER A 29 6.24 -2.38 -1.95
CA SER A 29 7.57 -2.78 -2.41
C SER A 29 7.85 -4.22 -1.97
N SER A 30 8.61 -4.94 -2.79
CA SER A 30 9.09 -6.29 -2.51
C SER A 30 10.43 -6.30 -1.74
N GLU A 31 11.14 -5.17 -1.69
CA GLU A 31 12.54 -5.12 -1.21
C GLU A 31 12.80 -3.92 -0.30
N ILE A 32 12.07 -3.78 0.80
CA ILE A 32 12.53 -2.89 1.89
C ILE A 32 13.40 -3.71 2.84
N ASN A 33 14.66 -3.26 3.02
CA ASN A 33 15.60 -3.88 3.95
C ASN A 33 15.48 -3.26 5.34
N CYS A 34 15.60 -4.11 6.36
CA CYS A 34 15.61 -3.71 7.76
C CYS A 34 16.81 -2.79 8.06
N SER A 35 16.55 -1.58 8.54
CA SER A 35 17.61 -0.66 8.97
C SER A 35 18.03 -0.97 10.41
N ARG A 36 18.68 -2.11 10.64
CA ARG A 36 19.26 -2.44 11.95
C ARG A 36 20.79 -2.35 11.84
N SER A 37 21.41 -1.59 12.74
CA SER A 37 22.86 -1.69 13.00
C SER A 37 23.18 -3.14 13.37
N LEU A 38 24.18 -3.70 12.70
CA LEU A 38 24.62 -5.09 12.84
C LEU A 38 24.93 -5.42 14.31
N GLU A 39 24.18 -6.36 14.87
CA GLU A 39 24.71 -7.29 15.87
C GLU A 39 24.36 -8.69 15.40
N GLU A 40 25.41 -9.44 15.07
CA GLU A 40 25.36 -10.84 14.68
C GLU A 40 24.73 -11.67 15.81
N LYS A 41 23.81 -12.58 15.46
CA LYS A 41 23.67 -13.85 16.16
C LYS A 41 23.08 -14.91 15.23
N THR A 42 23.68 -16.08 15.36
CA THR A 42 23.75 -17.20 14.45
C THR A 42 22.47 -18.03 14.35
N SER A 43 22.36 -18.70 13.20
CA SER A 43 21.32 -19.59 12.69
C SER A 43 20.77 -20.65 13.65
N SER A 44 19.46 -20.88 13.52
CA SER A 44 18.85 -22.22 13.66
C SER A 44 17.83 -22.40 12.54
N ILE A 45 18.13 -23.30 11.61
CA ILE A 45 17.32 -23.68 10.46
C ILE A 45 16.16 -24.56 10.96
N VAL A 46 14.92 -24.18 10.66
CA VAL A 46 13.78 -25.11 10.71
C VAL A 46 13.06 -25.02 9.37
N SER A 47 13.29 -26.02 8.55
CA SER A 47 12.61 -26.24 7.28
C SER A 47 11.19 -26.71 7.54
N LEU A 48 10.19 -26.02 7.01
CA LEU A 48 8.82 -26.53 6.88
C LEU A 48 8.38 -26.45 5.43
N THR A 49 8.78 -27.47 4.69
CA THR A 49 8.18 -27.85 3.41
C THR A 49 6.95 -28.72 3.65
N SER A 50 5.88 -28.37 2.91
CA SER A 50 4.77 -29.21 2.49
C SER A 50 3.75 -29.62 3.56
N TYR A 51 2.50 -29.21 3.37
CA TYR A 51 1.37 -30.13 3.19
C TYR A 51 0.14 -29.32 2.74
N CYS A 52 -0.18 -29.36 1.45
CA CYS A 52 -1.53 -29.12 0.94
C CYS A 52 -1.95 -30.38 0.18
N THR A 53 -2.72 -31.23 0.84
CA THR A 53 -3.58 -32.22 0.18
C THR A 53 -4.86 -32.40 1.00
N LEU A 54 -5.92 -32.72 0.27
CA LEU A 54 -7.32 -32.50 0.58
C LEU A 54 -7.92 -33.44 1.64
N ASN A 55 -9.01 -32.92 2.24
CA ASN A 55 -10.26 -33.57 2.59
C ASN A 55 -10.45 -34.38 3.89
N THR A 56 -11.55 -33.98 4.57
CA THR A 56 -12.56 -34.77 5.29
C THR A 56 -12.12 -35.61 6.50
N GLU A 57 -12.43 -35.15 7.72
CA GLU A 57 -13.51 -35.68 8.58
C GLU A 57 -13.51 -35.02 9.99
N LYS A 58 -14.67 -35.09 10.65
CA LYS A 58 -15.09 -34.47 11.93
C LYS A 58 -14.22 -34.82 13.14
N VAL A 59 -13.98 -33.85 14.04
CA VAL A 59 -14.05 -34.04 15.51
C VAL A 59 -14.57 -32.76 16.20
N LYS A 60 -15.52 -32.92 17.14
CA LYS A 60 -16.12 -31.90 18.03
C LYS A 60 -15.38 -31.84 19.38
N ALA A 61 -15.22 -30.63 19.96
CA ALA A 61 -15.36 -30.22 21.38
C ALA A 61 -14.70 -28.83 21.57
N GLU A 62 -15.43 -27.72 21.77
CA GLU A 62 -15.75 -27.06 23.08
C GLU A 62 -14.51 -26.51 23.82
N SER A 63 -14.30 -25.23 24.20
CA SER A 63 -15.14 -24.02 24.28
C SER A 63 -14.31 -22.74 24.51
N GLN A 64 -14.86 -21.59 24.07
CA GLN A 64 -14.73 -20.19 24.55
C GLN A 64 -13.81 -19.15 23.85
N ASN A 65 -14.49 -18.26 23.11
CA ASN A 65 -14.33 -16.79 23.03
C ASN A 65 -13.16 -16.15 22.23
N LYS A 66 -13.36 -15.92 20.91
CA LYS A 66 -13.95 -14.70 20.31
C LYS A 66 -13.51 -14.55 18.84
N ASP A 67 -14.49 -14.27 17.99
CA ASP A 67 -14.48 -14.08 16.54
C ASP A 67 -13.24 -13.41 15.92
N TYR A 68 -12.54 -14.16 15.05
CA TYR A 68 -11.70 -13.62 13.97
C TYR A 68 -11.76 -14.54 12.73
N SER A 69 -12.95 -14.83 12.21
CA SER A 69 -13.08 -15.54 10.93
C SER A 69 -14.44 -15.33 10.28
N ASN A 70 -14.80 -14.07 10.02
CA ASN A 70 -15.49 -13.81 8.76
C ASN A 70 -14.40 -13.84 7.68
N ASN A 71 -14.03 -15.05 7.23
CA ASN A 71 -13.14 -15.25 6.09
C ASN A 71 -13.85 -14.78 4.81
N ILE A 72 -14.04 -13.47 4.66
CA ILE A 72 -14.47 -12.86 3.42
C ILE A 72 -13.21 -12.73 2.59
N ASN A 73 -12.90 -13.77 1.81
CA ASN A 73 -11.88 -13.65 0.78
C ASN A 73 -12.29 -12.52 -0.17
N LEU A 74 -11.40 -11.56 -0.41
CA LEU A 74 -11.65 -10.50 -1.38
C LEU A 74 -11.78 -11.13 -2.77
N ILE A 75 -13.01 -11.14 -3.30
CA ILE A 75 -13.30 -11.75 -4.60
C ILE A 75 -12.92 -10.76 -5.70
N THR A 76 -12.03 -11.19 -6.59
CA THR A 76 -11.71 -10.47 -7.81
C THR A 76 -12.78 -10.67 -8.87
N VAL A 77 -12.99 -9.69 -9.73
CA VAL A 77 -13.80 -9.85 -10.94
C VAL A 77 -12.95 -10.46 -12.07
N ASP A 78 -13.58 -10.90 -13.15
CA ASP A 78 -12.82 -11.12 -14.39
C ASP A 78 -12.21 -9.78 -14.83
N PHE A 79 -10.90 -9.76 -15.09
CA PHE A 79 -10.17 -8.55 -15.40
C PHE A 79 -9.18 -8.79 -16.53
N LYS A 80 -8.86 -7.71 -17.25
CA LYS A 80 -7.86 -7.72 -18.32
C LYS A 80 -6.75 -6.73 -17.99
N TRP A 81 -5.51 -7.15 -18.21
CA TRP A 81 -4.36 -6.28 -18.08
C TRP A 81 -4.31 -5.28 -19.24
N LYS A 82 -4.19 -4.00 -18.89
CA LYS A 82 -3.78 -2.94 -19.81
C LYS A 82 -2.29 -2.70 -19.62
N ASN A 83 -1.52 -2.92 -20.67
CA ASN A 83 -0.10 -2.57 -20.71
C ASN A 83 0.04 -1.11 -21.12
N ILE A 84 0.80 -0.33 -20.36
CA ILE A 84 1.12 1.06 -20.63
C ILE A 84 2.65 1.12 -20.72
N THR A 85 3.16 1.41 -21.91
CA THR A 85 4.59 1.35 -22.21
C THR A 85 5.04 2.62 -22.92
N ASP A 86 6.22 3.11 -22.55
CA ASP A 86 6.94 4.21 -23.21
C ASP A 86 8.45 3.99 -23.00
N VAL A 87 9.29 4.90 -23.49
CA VAL A 87 10.73 4.89 -23.23
C VAL A 87 10.97 4.89 -21.72
N ASN A 88 11.61 3.83 -21.22
CA ASN A 88 11.87 3.57 -19.80
C ASN A 88 10.60 3.46 -18.91
N LEU A 89 9.42 3.24 -19.50
CA LEU A 89 8.17 3.04 -18.77
C LEU A 89 7.56 1.68 -19.11
N LYS A 90 7.36 0.84 -18.10
CA LYS A 90 6.66 -0.44 -18.24
C LYS A 90 5.67 -0.61 -17.09
N LEU A 91 4.39 -0.37 -17.36
CA LEU A 91 3.30 -0.44 -16.39
C LEU A 91 2.23 -1.43 -16.84
N ARG A 92 1.64 -2.11 -15.85
CA ARG A 92 0.45 -2.96 -16.02
C ARG A 92 -0.65 -2.43 -15.12
N TYR A 93 -1.83 -2.25 -15.67
CA TYR A 93 -3.02 -1.77 -14.96
C TYR A 93 -4.18 -2.73 -15.13
N ALA A 94 -4.90 -3.02 -14.05
CA ALA A 94 -6.14 -3.78 -14.08
C ALA A 94 -7.08 -3.30 -12.97
N LYS A 95 -8.39 -3.32 -13.26
CA LYS A 95 -9.43 -3.16 -12.25
C LYS A 95 -9.85 -4.54 -11.75
N ILE A 96 -9.26 -4.97 -10.64
CA ILE A 96 -9.41 -6.35 -10.14
C ILE A 96 -10.61 -6.52 -9.20
N PHE A 97 -11.19 -5.42 -8.69
CA PHE A 97 -12.33 -5.45 -7.77
C PHE A 97 -13.59 -4.84 -8.39
N SER A 98 -14.75 -5.43 -8.06
CA SER A 98 -16.06 -4.84 -8.37
C SER A 98 -16.26 -3.53 -7.60
N ASN A 99 -17.25 -2.72 -7.99
CA ASN A 99 -17.58 -1.50 -7.23
C ASN A 99 -18.04 -1.82 -5.79
N ILE A 100 -18.75 -2.94 -5.60
CA ILE A 100 -19.25 -3.37 -4.29
C ILE A 100 -18.06 -3.78 -3.41
N THR A 101 -17.17 -4.62 -3.93
CA THR A 101 -15.95 -5.04 -3.24
C THR A 101 -15.04 -3.85 -2.93
N SER A 102 -14.87 -2.92 -3.89
CA SER A 102 -14.06 -1.71 -3.70
C SER A 102 -14.63 -0.82 -2.61
N LYS A 103 -15.97 -0.67 -2.55
CA LYS A 103 -16.63 0.10 -1.48
C LYS A 103 -16.44 -0.59 -0.12
N TYR A 104 -16.62 -1.91 -0.06
CA TYR A 104 -16.39 -2.68 1.16
C TYR A 104 -14.96 -2.51 1.69
N ILE A 105 -13.97 -2.67 0.80
CA ILE A 105 -12.55 -2.45 1.09
C ILE A 105 -12.35 -1.03 1.64
N PHE A 106 -12.85 -0.01 0.91
CA PHE A 106 -12.72 1.38 1.30
C PHE A 106 -13.30 1.67 2.69
N ASP A 107 -14.52 1.21 2.97
CA ASP A 107 -15.19 1.43 4.26
C ASP A 107 -14.42 0.76 5.42
N ARG A 108 -13.88 -0.45 5.20
CA ARG A 108 -13.03 -1.17 6.17
C ARG A 108 -11.73 -0.40 6.44
N LEU A 109 -11.09 0.10 5.39
CA LEU A 109 -9.85 0.88 5.51
C LEU A 109 -10.05 2.16 6.30
N GLU A 110 -11.14 2.89 6.05
CA GLU A 110 -11.47 4.11 6.81
C GLU A 110 -11.66 3.82 8.31
N ASN A 111 -12.20 2.65 8.66
CA ASN A 111 -12.49 2.28 10.03
C ASN A 111 -11.31 1.62 10.77
N GLU A 112 -10.49 0.84 10.07
CA GLU A 112 -9.40 0.06 10.68
C GLU A 112 -8.04 0.76 10.65
N THR A 113 -7.84 1.69 9.71
CA THR A 113 -6.50 2.27 9.50
C THR A 113 -6.19 3.36 10.53
N LYS A 114 -5.17 3.11 11.37
CA LYS A 114 -4.62 4.09 12.31
C LYS A 114 -3.43 4.81 11.69
N TYR A 115 -3.69 5.99 11.11
CA TYR A 115 -2.68 6.85 10.49
C TYR A 115 -1.64 7.40 11.48
N TYR A 116 -0.48 7.80 10.99
CA TYR A 116 0.50 8.54 11.80
C TYR A 116 -0.02 9.93 12.18
N SER A 117 0.66 10.54 13.16
CA SER A 117 0.44 11.90 13.62
C SER A 117 1.78 12.58 13.94
N GLY A 118 1.75 13.89 14.21
CA GLY A 118 2.93 14.66 14.61
C GLY A 118 3.99 14.71 13.51
N ASP A 119 5.26 14.55 13.91
CA ASP A 119 6.40 14.72 13.00
C ASP A 119 6.44 13.69 11.87
N LEU A 120 5.79 12.53 12.03
CA LEU A 120 5.65 11.49 10.99
C LEU A 120 4.79 11.92 9.79
N LEU A 121 4.11 13.06 9.88
CA LEU A 121 3.41 13.72 8.78
C LEU A 121 4.17 14.96 8.26
N LYS A 122 5.50 14.99 8.43
CA LYS A 122 6.35 16.04 7.89
C LYS A 122 7.37 15.48 6.91
N VAL A 123 7.80 16.33 5.99
CA VAL A 123 8.89 16.06 5.06
C VAL A 123 9.82 17.26 5.02
N MET A 124 11.10 17.00 4.78
CA MET A 124 12.09 18.06 4.59
C MET A 124 12.21 18.40 3.11
N VAL A 125 11.90 19.63 2.74
CA VAL A 125 11.98 20.15 1.37
C VAL A 125 12.87 21.39 1.39
N TYR A 126 13.94 21.39 0.60
CA TYR A 126 14.95 22.48 0.56
C TYR A 126 15.43 22.93 1.95
N GLY A 127 15.69 21.96 2.85
CA GLY A 127 16.19 22.21 4.21
C GLY A 127 15.14 22.72 5.20
N LYS A 128 13.86 22.82 4.81
CA LYS A 128 12.76 23.25 5.68
C LYS A 128 11.75 22.13 5.90
N TRP A 129 11.18 22.05 7.10
CA TRP A 129 10.14 21.08 7.43
C TRP A 129 8.76 21.56 6.99
N HIS A 130 8.03 20.71 6.27
CA HIS A 130 6.67 20.97 5.80
C HIS A 130 5.74 19.84 6.21
N ASN A 131 4.52 20.17 6.65
CA ASN A 131 3.47 19.18 6.85
C ASN A 131 3.01 18.66 5.48
N ILE A 132 2.81 17.35 5.35
CA ILE A 132 2.21 16.79 4.14
C ILE A 132 0.69 16.98 4.16
N PRO A 133 0.06 17.36 3.04
CA PRO A 133 -1.38 17.53 2.95
C PRO A 133 -2.06 16.18 2.66
N ARG A 134 -1.79 15.17 3.49
CA ARG A 134 -2.42 13.84 3.44
C ARG A 134 -2.15 13.07 4.72
N LYS A 135 -2.97 12.05 4.99
CA LYS A 135 -2.63 11.08 6.04
C LYS A 135 -1.85 9.93 5.43
N GLN A 136 -0.88 9.40 6.17
CA GLN A 136 -0.12 8.22 5.74
C GLN A 136 0.15 7.24 6.88
N VAL A 137 0.34 5.97 6.54
CA VAL A 137 0.82 4.91 7.44
C VAL A 137 1.47 3.80 6.64
N ALA A 138 2.51 3.19 7.19
CA ALA A 138 3.13 2.01 6.60
C ALA A 138 2.75 0.73 7.34
N PHE A 139 2.61 -0.36 6.60
CA PHE A 139 2.54 -1.73 7.11
C PHE A 139 3.60 -2.58 6.43
N GLY A 140 4.09 -3.61 7.12
CA GLY A 140 5.15 -4.44 6.57
C GLY A 140 5.55 -5.56 7.50
N ASP A 141 6.52 -6.34 7.03
CA ASP A 141 7.21 -7.34 7.85
C ASP A 141 7.95 -6.67 9.01
N ASP A 142 8.36 -7.49 9.97
CA ASP A 142 8.97 -7.01 11.21
C ASP A 142 10.23 -6.17 10.94
N CYS A 143 10.37 -5.10 11.73
CA CYS A 143 11.52 -4.21 11.72
C CYS A 143 11.76 -3.42 10.42
N LEU A 144 10.78 -3.33 9.51
CA LEU A 144 10.90 -2.48 8.32
C LEU A 144 10.66 -1.00 8.63
N SER A 145 11.43 -0.14 7.97
CA SER A 145 11.17 1.29 7.97
C SER A 145 11.42 1.88 6.59
N TYR A 146 10.57 2.83 6.21
CA TYR A 146 10.69 3.53 4.93
C TYR A 146 11.28 4.91 5.15
N LYS A 147 12.44 5.17 4.56
CA LYS A 147 13.12 6.45 4.63
C LYS A 147 12.81 7.30 3.41
N PHE A 148 12.36 8.52 3.64
CA PHE A 148 12.04 9.47 2.57
C PHE A 148 12.21 10.90 3.05
N SER A 149 12.86 11.76 2.27
CA SER A 149 12.89 13.21 2.51
C SER A 149 13.23 13.62 3.95
N GLY A 150 14.23 12.97 4.55
CA GLY A 150 14.70 13.23 5.92
C GLY A 150 13.88 12.58 7.04
N ILE A 151 12.83 11.82 6.74
CA ILE A 151 12.04 11.07 7.73
C ILE A 151 12.18 9.56 7.59
N SER A 152 12.04 8.84 8.70
CA SER A 152 11.99 7.38 8.77
C SER A 152 10.62 6.96 9.29
N LEU A 153 9.81 6.32 8.44
CA LEU A 153 8.46 5.85 8.75
C LEU A 153 8.51 4.38 9.19
N PRO A 154 8.21 4.05 10.47
CA PRO A 154 8.26 2.66 10.94
C PRO A 154 7.05 1.87 10.45
N SER A 155 7.24 0.70 9.83
CA SER A 155 6.12 -0.16 9.46
C SER A 155 5.35 -0.65 10.70
N LYS A 156 4.04 -0.77 10.57
CA LYS A 156 3.20 -1.49 11.53
C LYS A 156 3.07 -2.96 11.09
N PRO A 157 2.89 -3.90 12.03
CA PRO A 157 2.65 -5.29 11.67
C PRO A 157 1.39 -5.43 10.82
N TRP A 158 1.41 -6.32 9.82
CA TRP A 158 0.27 -6.60 8.94
C TRP A 158 -1.03 -6.90 9.71
N GLN A 159 -0.92 -7.66 10.80
CA GLN A 159 -2.04 -8.10 11.64
C GLN A 159 -2.74 -6.93 12.36
N SER A 160 -2.10 -5.76 12.44
CA SER A 160 -2.70 -4.57 13.04
C SER A 160 -3.78 -3.92 12.16
N CYS A 161 -3.89 -4.31 10.88
CA CYS A 161 -4.96 -3.90 9.98
C CYS A 161 -5.37 -5.07 9.07
N PRO A 162 -6.36 -5.90 9.47
CA PRO A 162 -6.73 -7.12 8.77
C PRO A 162 -7.07 -6.93 7.28
N ILE A 163 -7.79 -5.85 6.93
CA ILE A 163 -8.12 -5.56 5.52
C ILE A 163 -6.89 -5.32 4.64
N ILE A 164 -5.81 -4.74 5.19
CA ILE A 164 -4.55 -4.54 4.46
C ILE A 164 -3.87 -5.88 4.19
N TYR A 165 -3.90 -6.79 5.17
CA TYR A 165 -3.34 -8.13 5.01
C TYR A 165 -4.13 -8.97 3.98
N GLU A 166 -5.45 -8.84 3.94
CA GLU A 166 -6.28 -9.46 2.91
C GLU A 166 -5.99 -8.90 1.51
N LEU A 167 -5.84 -7.58 1.39
CA LEU A 167 -5.45 -6.92 0.15
C LEU A 167 -4.08 -7.41 -0.34
N LYS A 168 -3.09 -7.50 0.56
CA LYS A 168 -1.76 -8.05 0.25
C LYS A 168 -1.89 -9.43 -0.39
N LYS A 169 -2.52 -10.38 0.30
CA LYS A 169 -2.70 -11.76 -0.20
C LYS A 169 -3.38 -11.79 -1.57
N CYS A 170 -4.44 -11.00 -1.76
CA CYS A 170 -5.17 -10.94 -3.01
C CYS A 170 -4.31 -10.39 -4.16
N VAL A 171 -3.57 -9.32 -3.93
CA VAL A 171 -2.67 -8.73 -4.93
C VAL A 171 -1.55 -9.70 -5.28
N GLU A 172 -0.92 -10.34 -4.29
CA GLU A 172 0.14 -11.34 -4.51
C GLU A 172 -0.34 -12.52 -5.37
N GLN A 173 -1.56 -12.99 -5.14
CA GLN A 173 -2.19 -14.03 -5.97
C GLN A 173 -2.42 -13.57 -7.41
N VAL A 174 -2.90 -12.34 -7.60
CA VAL A 174 -3.19 -11.77 -8.93
C VAL A 174 -1.92 -11.51 -9.74
N THR A 175 -0.85 -11.05 -9.07
CA THR A 175 0.40 -10.67 -9.74
C THR A 175 1.40 -11.81 -9.81
N ALA A 176 1.25 -12.85 -8.99
CA ALA A 176 2.27 -13.87 -8.71
C ALA A 176 3.58 -13.27 -8.19
N GLU A 177 3.48 -12.17 -7.44
CA GLU A 177 4.61 -11.48 -6.80
C GLU A 177 4.42 -11.47 -5.30
N SER A 178 5.49 -11.20 -4.54
CA SER A 178 5.43 -11.03 -3.08
C SER A 178 5.78 -9.61 -2.67
N PHE A 179 5.13 -9.10 -1.64
CA PHE A 179 5.39 -7.78 -1.08
C PHE A 179 5.70 -7.91 0.41
N ASN A 180 6.68 -7.14 0.90
CA ASN A 180 7.04 -7.11 2.32
C ASN A 180 6.66 -5.78 2.99
N PHE A 181 6.18 -4.81 2.21
CA PHE A 181 5.85 -3.48 2.69
C PHE A 181 4.73 -2.81 1.88
N VAL A 182 3.91 -1.99 2.54
CA VAL A 182 2.96 -1.07 1.91
C VAL A 182 2.95 0.29 2.62
N LEU A 183 2.97 1.37 1.84
CA LEU A 183 2.65 2.72 2.28
C LEU A 183 1.22 3.06 1.85
N VAL A 184 0.37 3.36 2.83
CA VAL A 184 -1.00 3.82 2.65
C VAL A 184 -1.03 5.34 2.65
N ASN A 185 -1.60 5.94 1.62
CA ASN A 185 -1.85 7.39 1.54
C ASN A 185 -3.35 7.64 1.43
N ARG A 186 -3.91 8.42 2.35
CA ARG A 186 -5.32 8.84 2.34
C ARG A 186 -5.42 10.33 2.02
N TYR A 187 -6.10 10.60 0.91
CA TYR A 187 -6.47 11.92 0.42
C TYR A 187 -7.92 12.19 0.80
N LYS A 188 -8.17 13.21 1.62
CA LYS A 188 -9.50 13.57 2.09
C LYS A 188 -10.38 14.06 0.95
N ASP A 189 -9.83 14.90 0.09
CA ASP A 189 -10.49 15.53 -1.05
C ASP A 189 -9.42 15.96 -2.07
N GLY A 190 -9.82 16.69 -3.11
CA GLY A 190 -8.93 17.12 -4.20
C GLY A 190 -7.92 18.22 -3.83
N VAL A 191 -7.94 18.72 -2.58
CA VAL A 191 -6.92 19.67 -2.09
C VAL A 191 -5.67 18.91 -1.63
N ASP A 192 -5.85 17.72 -1.08
CA ASP A 192 -4.77 16.82 -0.69
C ASP A 192 -4.06 16.31 -1.95
N HIS A 193 -2.72 16.38 -1.96
CA HIS A 193 -1.92 16.00 -3.13
C HIS A 193 -0.53 15.48 -2.75
N MET A 194 0.16 14.97 -3.74
CA MET A 194 1.55 14.53 -3.67
C MET A 194 2.27 15.12 -4.88
N GLY A 195 3.34 15.86 -4.65
CA GLY A 195 4.17 16.38 -5.73
C GLY A 195 4.80 15.24 -6.53
N GLU A 196 5.25 15.54 -7.73
CA GLU A 196 6.03 14.60 -8.54
C GLU A 196 7.27 14.13 -7.77
N HIS A 197 7.47 12.82 -7.74
CA HIS A 197 8.60 12.19 -7.07
C HIS A 197 8.85 10.82 -7.69
N GLU A 198 10.09 10.37 -7.59
CA GLU A 198 10.46 8.99 -7.87
C GLU A 198 10.58 8.24 -6.55
N MET A 199 10.14 6.97 -6.52
CA MET A 199 10.49 6.10 -5.39
C MET A 199 12.00 5.85 -5.46
N MET A 200 12.71 6.22 -4.39
CA MET A 200 14.12 5.85 -4.25
C MET A 200 14.21 4.32 -4.27
N LYS A 201 15.10 3.80 -5.12
CA LYS A 201 15.44 2.38 -5.20
C LYS A 201 16.27 1.97 -3.99
#